data_AF-A0AB34IPQ7-F1
#
_entry.id   AF-A0AB34IPQ7-F1
#
_cell.length_a   1.000
_cell.length_b   1.000
_cell.length_c   1.000
_cell.angle_alpha   90.00
_cell.angle_beta   90.00
_cell.angle_gamma   90.00
#
_symmetry.space_group_name_H-M   'P 1'
#
loop_
_entity.id
_entity.type
_entity.pdbx_description
1 polymer ?
#
loop_
_entity_poly.entity_id
_entity_poly.type
_entity_poly.pdbx_seq_one_letter_code
_entity_poly.pdbx_strand_id
1 'polypeptide(L)'
;MASAMLRVDVVGGSELVLGAYSPRSPLVIPVGIQEFCRHVSWNPAKIWQKWCDPQVQWYEAPHGSFIYWNQENRCWWICDSAGRVTYKARDNHGKIESVQSWRSCEGLYSQPPACVQLLQTSDLNHS
;
A
#
# COMPACT_ATOMS: atom_id res chain seq x y z
N MET A 1 -18.29 -10.54 16.32
CA MET A 1 -17.08 -11.15 15.74
C MET A 1 -16.08 -10.03 15.53
N ALA A 2 -14.97 -10.00 16.26
CA ALA A 2 -13.90 -9.06 15.98
C ALA A 2 -13.22 -9.52 14.68
N SER A 3 -13.36 -8.75 13.60
CA SER A 3 -12.54 -8.99 12.40
C SER A 3 -11.11 -8.65 12.76
N ALA A 4 -10.21 -9.63 12.71
CA ALA A 4 -8.79 -9.41 12.87
C ALA A 4 -8.34 -8.33 11.88
N MET A 5 -7.87 -7.18 12.39
CA MET A 5 -7.32 -6.12 11.56
C MET A 5 -5.91 -6.52 11.13
N LEU A 6 -5.78 -7.08 9.93
CA LEU A 6 -4.48 -7.39 9.35
C LEU A 6 -3.66 -6.11 9.23
N ARG A 7 -2.54 -6.02 9.94
CA ARG A 7 -1.56 -4.95 9.74
C ARG A 7 -0.44 -5.47 8.86
N VAL A 8 0.24 -4.55 8.20
CA VAL A 8 1.31 -4.84 7.25
C VAL A 8 2.55 -4.08 7.71
N ASP A 9 3.70 -4.72 7.76
CA ASP A 9 4.97 -4.07 8.13
C ASP A 9 5.95 -4.15 6.97
N VAL A 10 6.46 -3.00 6.56
CA VAL A 10 7.48 -2.91 5.51
C VAL A 10 8.83 -2.80 6.19
N VAL A 11 9.58 -3.91 6.22
CA VAL A 11 10.83 -4.05 6.99
C VAL A 11 12.09 -3.97 6.12
N GLY A 12 11.91 -3.92 4.80
CA GLY A 12 13.00 -3.78 3.84
C GLY A 12 12.57 -2.89 2.68
N GLY A 13 13.54 -2.25 2.02
CA GLY A 13 13.29 -1.26 0.96
C GLY A 13 13.86 0.11 1.31
N SER A 14 13.37 1.13 0.61
CA SER A 14 13.67 2.54 0.84
C SER A 14 13.11 3.00 2.18
N GLU A 15 13.86 3.83 2.89
CA GLU A 15 13.44 4.42 4.18
C GLU A 15 12.11 5.18 4.09
N LEU A 16 11.76 5.68 2.90
CA LEU A 16 10.50 6.40 2.64
C LEU A 16 9.24 5.54 2.87
N VAL A 17 9.37 4.22 2.80
CA VAL A 17 8.24 3.29 2.88
C VAL A 17 8.35 2.30 4.04
N LEU A 18 9.38 2.41 4.88
CA LEU A 18 9.53 1.50 6.01
C LEU A 18 8.50 1.77 7.10
N GLY A 19 8.13 0.70 7.81
CA GLY A 19 7.33 0.75 9.02
C GLY A 19 5.95 0.10 8.89
N ALA A 20 5.16 0.28 9.94
CA ALA A 20 3.87 -0.38 10.09
C ALA A 20 2.72 0.39 9.43
N TYR A 21 1.93 -0.34 8.65
CA TYR A 21 0.77 0.10 7.91
C TYR A 21 -0.51 -0.49 8.50
N SER A 22 -1.52 0.36 8.62
CA SER A 22 -2.83 0.01 9.15
C SER A 22 -3.89 -0.08 8.04
N PRO A 23 -4.87 -0.99 8.18
CA PRO A 23 -6.07 -1.03 7.33
C PRO A 23 -6.72 0.32 7.12
N ARG A 24 -7.14 0.60 5.90
CA ARG A 24 -8.00 1.73 5.56
C ARG A 24 -9.16 1.31 4.68
N SER A 25 -10.28 2.01 4.84
CA SER A 25 -11.46 1.82 4.01
C SER A 25 -11.14 2.25 2.57
N PRO A 26 -11.51 1.48 1.55
CA PRO A 26 -11.30 1.86 0.15
C PRO A 26 -12.08 3.11 -0.27
N LEU A 27 -13.06 3.55 0.53
CA LEU A 27 -13.77 4.82 0.35
C LEU A 27 -12.93 6.05 0.75
N VAL A 28 -11.86 5.85 1.52
CA VAL A 28 -10.93 6.91 1.91
C VAL A 28 -9.80 6.98 0.89
N ILE A 29 -9.62 8.16 0.29
CA ILE A 29 -8.56 8.40 -0.69
C ILE A 29 -7.27 8.78 0.06
N PRO A 30 -6.13 8.09 -0.17
CA PRO A 30 -4.86 8.45 0.45
C PRO A 30 -4.46 9.90 0.15
N VAL A 31 -3.89 10.61 1.12
CA VAL A 31 -3.43 12.00 0.94
C VAL A 31 -2.44 12.11 -0.22
N GLY A 32 -1.51 11.15 -0.35
CA GLY A 32 -0.55 11.13 -1.46
C GLY A 32 -1.20 11.05 -2.84
N ILE A 33 -2.34 10.35 -2.99
CA ILE A 33 -3.10 10.34 -4.27
C ILE A 33 -3.70 11.72 -4.56
N GLN A 34 -4.20 12.40 -3.53
CA GLN A 34 -4.76 13.75 -3.69
C GLN A 34 -3.68 14.74 -4.15
N GLU A 35 -2.50 14.68 -3.52
CA GLU A 35 -1.34 15.50 -3.90
C GLU A 35 -0.85 15.17 -5.32
N PHE A 36 -0.69 13.89 -5.64
CA PHE A 36 -0.31 13.47 -6.98
C PHE A 36 -1.28 14.00 -8.03
N CYS A 37 -2.59 13.85 -7.80
CA CYS A 37 -3.62 14.34 -8.72
C CYS A 37 -3.63 15.86 -8.87
N ARG A 38 -3.28 16.61 -7.82
CA ARG A 38 -3.15 18.08 -7.87
C ARG A 38 -2.07 18.53 -8.85
N HIS A 39 -0.96 17.80 -8.94
CA HIS A 39 0.14 18.11 -9.87
C HIS A 39 -0.22 17.87 -11.34
N VAL A 40 -1.00 16.83 -11.62
CA VAL A 40 -1.38 16.44 -12.99
C VAL A 40 -2.79 16.88 -13.39
N SER A 41 -3.45 17.70 -12.55
CA SER A 41 -4.82 18.18 -12.73
C SER A 41 -5.86 17.06 -12.97
N TRP A 42 -5.68 15.92 -12.29
CA TRP A 42 -6.63 14.81 -12.33
C TRP A 42 -7.64 14.89 -11.19
N ASN A 43 -8.80 14.26 -11.38
CA ASN A 43 -9.79 14.13 -10.30
C ASN A 43 -9.41 12.92 -9.41
N PRO A 44 -9.07 13.14 -8.12
CA PRO A 44 -8.58 12.08 -7.26
C PRO A 44 -9.62 10.99 -6.99
N ALA A 45 -10.91 11.34 -6.88
CA ALA A 45 -11.97 10.36 -6.69
C ALA A 45 -12.14 9.45 -7.90
N LYS A 46 -12.13 10.01 -9.12
CA LYS A 46 -12.22 9.22 -10.36
C LYS A 46 -11.04 8.30 -10.54
N ILE A 47 -9.82 8.79 -10.27
CA ILE A 47 -8.60 8.00 -10.40
C ILE A 47 -8.54 6.91 -9.32
N TRP A 48 -8.86 7.25 -8.08
CA TRP A 48 -8.88 6.27 -7.00
C TRP A 48 -9.92 5.18 -7.25
N GLN A 49 -11.12 5.53 -7.72
CA GLN A 49 -12.14 4.55 -8.12
C GLN A 49 -11.67 3.65 -9.27
N LYS A 50 -10.85 4.19 -10.19
CA LYS A 50 -10.29 3.42 -11.29
C LYS A 50 -9.20 2.45 -10.82
N TRP A 51 -8.37 2.85 -9.86
CA TRP A 51 -7.21 2.05 -9.44
C TRP A 51 -7.46 1.16 -8.24
N CYS A 52 -8.16 1.64 -7.22
CA CYS A 52 -8.45 0.88 -6.01
C CYS A 52 -9.69 0.02 -6.22
N ASP A 53 -9.54 -1.28 -5.96
CA ASP A 53 -10.68 -2.19 -5.87
C ASP A 53 -11.45 -1.90 -4.56
N PRO A 54 -12.77 -1.62 -4.61
CA PRO A 54 -13.57 -1.37 -3.41
C PRO A 54 -13.75 -2.60 -2.51
N GLN A 55 -13.40 -3.79 -2.98
CA GLN A 55 -13.45 -5.04 -2.20
C GLN A 55 -12.10 -5.37 -1.56
N VAL A 56 -11.02 -4.67 -1.95
CA VAL A 56 -9.67 -4.93 -1.46
C VAL A 56 -9.24 -3.79 -0.54
N GLN A 57 -8.87 -4.14 0.68
CA GLN A 57 -8.38 -3.19 1.66
C GLN A 57 -7.01 -2.62 1.24
N TRP A 58 -6.83 -1.31 1.44
CA TRP A 58 -5.53 -0.66 1.32
C TRP A 58 -4.96 -0.35 2.71
N TYR A 59 -3.67 -0.03 2.77
CA TYR A 59 -2.96 0.15 4.03
C TYR A 59 -2.18 1.46 4.04
N GLU A 60 -2.10 2.10 5.20
CA GLU A 60 -1.45 3.41 5.37
C GLU A 60 -0.50 3.41 6.56
N ALA A 61 0.70 3.94 6.37
CA ALA A 61 1.65 4.20 7.43
C ALA A 61 1.42 5.59 8.05
N PRO A 62 1.79 5.82 9.34
CA PRO A 62 1.64 7.13 9.98
C PRO A 62 2.32 8.30 9.27
N HIS A 63 3.36 8.02 8.48
CA HIS A 63 4.10 9.03 7.69
C HIS A 63 3.47 9.33 6.32
N GLY A 64 2.36 8.69 5.99
CA GLY A 64 1.55 8.98 4.80
C GLY A 64 1.86 8.11 3.58
N SER A 65 2.89 7.26 3.62
CA SER A 65 3.07 6.22 2.60
C SER A 65 1.93 5.20 2.68
N PHE A 66 1.61 4.58 1.55
CA PHE A 66 0.46 3.70 1.46
C PHE A 66 0.69 2.53 0.50
N ILE A 67 -0.04 1.44 0.75
CA ILE A 67 -0.01 0.20 -0.04
C ILE A 67 -1.41 -0.08 -0.52
N TYR A 68 -1.60 -0.33 -1.81
CA TYR A 68 -2.92 -0.64 -2.36
C TYR A 68 -2.85 -1.63 -3.53
N TRP A 69 -3.96 -2.32 -3.76
CA TRP A 69 -4.13 -3.17 -4.93
C TRP A 69 -4.60 -2.33 -6.11
N ASN A 70 -3.77 -2.22 -7.14
CA ASN A 70 -4.14 -1.58 -8.38
C ASN A 70 -4.89 -2.58 -9.27
N GLN A 71 -6.21 -2.43 -9.40
CA GLN A 71 -7.06 -3.34 -10.18
C GLN A 71 -6.84 -3.25 -11.69
N GLU A 72 -6.43 -2.10 -12.21
CA GLU A 72 -6.15 -1.91 -13.64
C GLU A 72 -4.93 -2.74 -14.08
N ASN A 73 -3.96 -2.90 -13.19
CA ASN A 73 -2.75 -3.69 -13.44
C ASN A 73 -2.70 -5.01 -12.67
N ARG A 74 -3.74 -5.30 -11.89
CA ARG A 74 -3.86 -6.47 -11.02
C ARG A 74 -2.59 -6.73 -10.21
N CYS A 75 -2.12 -5.70 -9.52
CA CYS A 75 -0.82 -5.73 -8.85
C CYS A 75 -0.79 -4.81 -7.62
N TRP A 76 -0.08 -5.22 -6.56
CA TRP A 76 0.13 -4.41 -5.36
C TRP A 76 1.21 -3.35 -5.55
N TRP A 77 0.91 -2.12 -5.12
CA TRP A 77 1.81 -0.97 -5.25
C TRP A 77 2.09 -0.39 -3.86
N ILE A 78 3.33 0.03 -3.62
CA ILE A 78 3.76 0.81 -2.45
C ILE A 78 4.11 2.20 -2.95
N CYS A 79 3.45 3.20 -2.40
CA CYS A 79 3.67 4.60 -2.72
C CYS A 79 4.25 5.35 -1.52
N ASP A 80 5.06 6.36 -1.81
CA ASP A 80 5.49 7.33 -0.79
C ASP A 80 4.34 8.28 -0.40
N SER A 81 4.59 9.14 0.58
CA SER A 81 3.63 10.14 1.06
C SER A 81 3.21 11.17 0.01
N ALA A 82 3.97 11.33 -1.08
CA ALA A 82 3.64 12.20 -2.22
C ALA A 82 2.83 11.48 -3.31
N GLY A 83 2.50 10.20 -3.12
CA GLY A 83 1.76 9.40 -4.10
C GLY A 83 2.63 8.86 -5.24
N ARG A 84 3.96 8.93 -5.12
CA ARG A 84 4.86 8.36 -6.12
C ARG A 84 5.04 6.86 -5.86
N VAL A 85 4.91 6.07 -6.92
CA VAL A 85 5.08 4.62 -6.85
C VAL A 85 6.56 4.31 -6.60
N THR A 86 6.84 3.72 -5.43
CA THR A 86 8.19 3.33 -5.03
C THR A 86 8.44 1.86 -5.37
N TYR A 87 7.48 0.99 -5.04
CA TYR A 87 7.57 -0.44 -5.32
C TYR A 87 6.29 -0.98 -5.96
N LYS A 88 6.47 -2.02 -6.77
CA LYS A 88 5.41 -2.81 -7.38
C LYS A 88 5.66 -4.30 -7.13
N ALA A 89 4.65 -5.05 -6.72
CA ALA A 89 4.75 -6.50 -6.58
C ALA A 89 5.07 -7.14 -7.93
N ARG A 90 5.89 -8.19 -7.96
CA ARG A 90 6.16 -8.91 -9.22
C ARG A 90 5.08 -9.93 -9.55
N ASP A 91 4.34 -10.33 -8.53
CA ASP A 91 3.39 -11.40 -8.49
C ASP A 91 1.96 -10.84 -8.33
N ASN A 92 1.07 -11.28 -9.22
CA ASN A 92 -0.30 -10.76 -9.35
C ASN A 92 -1.28 -11.54 -8.48
N HIS A 93 -1.02 -11.61 -7.18
CA HIS A 93 -1.95 -12.21 -6.23
C HIS A 93 -2.83 -11.14 -5.61
N GLY A 94 -4.16 -11.32 -5.67
CA GLY A 94 -5.14 -10.38 -5.08
C GLY A 94 -5.07 -10.26 -3.55
N LYS A 95 -4.13 -10.96 -2.90
CA LYS A 95 -3.86 -10.89 -1.47
C LYS A 95 -2.42 -10.48 -1.20
N ILE A 96 -2.23 -9.48 -0.35
CA ILE A 96 -0.90 -8.96 -0.01
C ILE A 96 -0.03 -10.01 0.69
N GLU A 97 -0.63 -10.94 1.44
CA GLU A 97 0.04 -12.06 2.11
C GLU A 97 0.77 -13.02 1.16
N SER A 98 0.35 -13.06 -0.10
CA SER A 98 0.92 -13.93 -1.11
C SER A 98 2.05 -13.26 -1.88
N VAL A 99 2.32 -11.97 -1.65
CA VAL A 99 3.36 -11.23 -2.36
C VAL A 99 4.73 -11.60 -1.79
N GLN A 100 5.52 -12.34 -2.57
CA GLN A 100 6.84 -12.79 -2.17
C GLN A 100 7.95 -11.87 -2.66
N SER A 101 7.68 -11.01 -3.66
CA SER A 101 8.73 -10.19 -4.25
C SER A 101 8.24 -8.84 -4.76
N TRP A 102 9.02 -7.81 -4.45
CA TRP A 102 8.75 -6.42 -4.85
C TRP A 102 9.87 -5.92 -5.77
N ARG A 103 9.49 -5.13 -6.79
CA ARG A 103 10.41 -4.46 -7.71
C ARG A 103 10.31 -2.95 -7.50
N SER A 104 11.46 -2.29 -7.37
CA SER A 104 11.51 -0.83 -7.38
C SER A 104 11.10 -0.28 -8.76
N CYS A 105 10.31 0.80 -8.76
CA CYS A 105 9.94 1.53 -9.97
C CYS A 105 11.05 2.51 -10.42
N GLU A 106 10.93 3.01 -11.66
CA GLU A 106 11.94 3.86 -12.33
C GLU A 106 12.44 5.04 -11.48
N GLY A 107 13.74 5.30 -11.53
CA GLY A 107 14.41 6.36 -10.75
C GLY A 107 14.88 5.91 -9.35
N LEU A 108 14.44 4.75 -8.88
CA LEU A 108 14.79 4.21 -7.55
C LEU A 108 15.43 2.81 -7.62
N TYR A 109 15.87 2.36 -8.81
CA TYR A 109 16.42 1.02 -9.06
C TYR A 109 17.63 0.60 -8.21
N SER A 110 18.26 1.52 -7.48
CA SER A 110 19.32 1.23 -6.52
C SER A 110 18.81 0.82 -5.13
N GLN A 111 17.51 0.92 -4.87
CA GLN A 111 16.93 0.58 -3.58
C GLN A 111 16.77 -0.94 -3.42
N PRO A 112 17.02 -1.49 -2.22
CA PRO A 112 16.78 -2.91 -1.97
C PRO A 112 15.31 -3.26 -2.24
N PRO A 113 15.01 -4.52 -2.60
CA PRO A 113 13.62 -4.95 -2.76
C PRO A 113 12.85 -4.74 -1.46
N ALA A 114 11.59 -4.30 -1.57
CA ALA A 114 10.76 -4.19 -0.39
C ALA A 114 10.51 -5.56 0.23
N CYS A 115 10.51 -5.63 1.56
CA CYS A 115 10.11 -6.82 2.31
C CYS A 115 8.88 -6.47 3.13
N VAL A 116 7.79 -7.21 2.91
CA VAL A 116 6.50 -6.97 3.55
C VAL A 116 6.17 -8.16 4.44
N GLN A 117 5.88 -7.90 5.71
CA GLN A 117 5.48 -8.88 6.70
C GLN A 117 4.05 -8.59 7.16
N LEU A 118 3.34 -9.66 7.51
CA LEU A 118 2.00 -9.53 8.07
C LEU A 118 2.10 -9.49 9.59
N LEU A 119 1.52 -8.47 10.18
CA LEU A 119 1.31 -8.39 11.60
C LEU A 119 -0.15 -8.76 11.87
N GLN A 120 -0.37 -10.02 12.24
CA GLN A 120 -1.63 -10.41 12.85
C GLN A 120 -1.65 -9.85 14.26
N THR A 121 -2.56 -8.91 14.54
CA THR A 121 -2.94 -8.64 15.92
C THR A 121 -3.82 -9.79 16.36
N SER A 122 -3.20 -10.89 16.79
CA SER A 122 -3.86 -11.88 17.64
C SER A 122 -4.37 -11.13 18.86
N ASP A 123 -5.64 -11.28 19.18
CA ASP A 123 -6.28 -10.69 20.35
C ASP A 123 -5.32 -10.74 21.55
N LEU A 124 -5.07 -9.57 22.14
CA LEU A 124 -4.41 -9.51 23.45
C LEU A 124 -5.29 -10.31 24.42
N ASN A 125 -4.76 -11.49 24.75
CA ASN A 125 -5.31 -12.43 25.70
C ASN A 125 -5.52 -11.77 27.07
N HIS A 126 -6.49 -12.34 27.78
CA HIS A 126 -6.79 -12.15 29.20
C HIS A 126 -5.63 -11.66 30.07
N SER A 127 -5.89 -10.64 30.88
CA SER A 127 -5.44 -10.53 32.28
C SER A 127 -6.37 -9.58 33.03
#